data_AF-A0A9E5K4F8-F1
#
_entry.id   AF-A0A9E5K4F8-F1
#
_cell.length_a   1.000
_cell.length_b   1.000
_cell.length_c   1.000
_cell.angle_alpha   90.00
_cell.angle_beta   90.00
_cell.angle_gamma   90.00
#
_symmetry.space_group_name_H-M   'P 1'
#
loop_
_entity.id
_entity.type
_entity.pdbx_description
1 polymer ?
#
loop_
_entity_poly.entity_id
_entity_poly.type
_entity_poly.pdbx_seq_one_letter_code
_entity_poly.pdbx_strand_id
1 'polypeptide(L)'
;MNVENGERFIVKTHLDDPDPRLPSVYDLWKGADWMEREVYDMFGIEFDGHPDLRRILLPDEFVAFPLRKDYPLRGMGERHNFQPVIRSES
;
A
#
# COMPACT_ATOMS: atom_id res chain seq x y z
N MET A 1 6.71 -11.88 -17.48
CA MET A 1 7.56 -12.68 -18.38
C MET A 1 6.62 -13.24 -19.41
N ASN A 2 6.78 -12.85 -20.68
CA ASN A 2 6.07 -13.52 -21.75
C ASN A 2 6.63 -14.96 -21.81
N VAL A 3 5.73 -15.92 -21.63
CA VAL A 3 6.09 -17.33 -21.44
C VAL A 3 6.60 -17.96 -22.75
N GLU A 4 6.21 -17.40 -23.89
CA GLU A 4 6.58 -17.92 -25.21
C GLU A 4 7.97 -17.47 -25.65
N ASN A 5 8.34 -16.21 -25.38
CA ASN A 5 9.60 -15.62 -25.86
C ASN A 5 10.59 -15.26 -24.73
N GLY A 6 10.19 -15.42 -23.46
CA GLY A 6 11.04 -15.12 -22.29
C GLY A 6 11.23 -13.62 -22.01
N GLU A 7 10.52 -12.73 -22.71
CA GLU A 7 10.71 -11.29 -22.56
C GLU A 7 10.07 -10.74 -21.28
N ARG A 8 10.67 -9.68 -20.70
CA ARG A 8 10.13 -8.97 -19.53
C ARG A 8 9.99 -7.48 -19.85
N PHE A 9 8.76 -6.99 -19.66
CA PHE A 9 8.44 -5.57 -19.74
C PHE A 9 8.25 -4.99 -18.34
N ILE A 10 8.62 -3.72 -18.18
CA ILE A 10 8.39 -2.92 -16.97
C ILE A 10 7.78 -1.60 -17.44
N VAL A 11 6.58 -1.30 -16.94
CA VAL A 11 5.91 -0.02 -17.17
C VAL A 11 6.06 0.81 -15.91
N LYS A 12 6.47 2.06 -16.06
CA LYS A 12 6.57 3.04 -14.97
C LYS A 12 5.74 4.25 -15.32
N THR A 13 5.04 4.77 -14.32
CA THR A 13 4.28 6.02 -14.43
C THR A 13 4.71 6.96 -13.31
N HIS A 14 4.43 8.25 -13.49
CA HIS A 14 4.63 9.27 -12.47
C HIS A 14 3.28 9.77 -11.99
N LEU A 15 3.25 10.26 -10.76
CA LEU A 15 2.07 10.83 -10.12
C LEU A 15 2.43 12.18 -9.52
N ASP A 16 1.44 13.07 -9.53
CA ASP A 16 1.56 14.39 -8.92
C ASP A 16 1.01 14.37 -7.48
N ASP A 17 1.55 15.25 -6.64
CA ASP A 17 1.10 15.54 -5.27
C ASP A 17 0.29 16.85 -5.33
N PRO A 18 -0.92 16.98 -4.71
CA PRO A 18 -1.38 16.22 -3.54
C PRO A 18 -2.41 15.12 -3.76
N ASP A 19 -2.89 14.91 -4.99
CA ASP A 19 -3.93 13.92 -5.30
C ASP A 19 -3.39 12.78 -6.20
N PRO A 20 -2.57 11.85 -5.66
CA PRO A 20 -1.97 10.78 -6.45
C PRO A 20 -2.98 9.67 -6.74
N ARG A 21 -3.60 9.71 -7.93
CA ARG A 21 -4.61 8.73 -8.38
C ARG A 21 -4.19 8.04 -9.67
N LEU A 22 -4.46 6.74 -9.77
CA LEU A 22 -4.22 5.93 -10.97
C LEU A 22 -5.40 5.01 -11.27
N PRO A 23 -5.62 4.65 -12.54
CA PRO A 23 -6.52 3.53 -12.86
C PRO A 23 -5.94 2.21 -12.35
N SER A 24 -6.78 1.41 -11.71
CA SER A 24 -6.44 0.04 -11.28
C SER A 24 -6.16 -0.85 -12.49
N VAL A 25 -5.20 -1.76 -12.34
CA VAL A 25 -4.94 -2.83 -13.31
C VAL A 25 -5.48 -4.18 -12.85
N TYR A 26 -6.27 -4.20 -11.78
CA TYR A 26 -6.95 -5.38 -11.24
C TYR A 26 -7.79 -6.14 -12.29
N ASP A 27 -8.41 -5.41 -13.22
CA ASP A 27 -9.21 -6.03 -14.28
C ASP A 27 -8.37 -6.79 -15.30
N LEU A 28 -7.13 -6.37 -15.51
CA LEU A 28 -6.18 -7.03 -16.39
C LEU A 28 -5.44 -8.18 -15.67
N TRP A 29 -5.00 -7.93 -14.44
CA TRP A 29 -4.24 -8.88 -13.64
C TRP A 29 -4.81 -8.98 -12.23
N LYS A 30 -5.51 -10.08 -11.93
CA LYS A 30 -6.08 -10.31 -10.60
C LYS A 30 -5.04 -10.39 -9.47
N GLY A 31 -3.79 -10.71 -9.80
CA GLY A 31 -2.67 -10.64 -8.85
C GLY A 31 -2.30 -9.23 -8.41
N ALA A 32 -2.82 -8.18 -9.06
CA ALA A 32 -2.57 -6.79 -8.69
C ALA A 32 -3.30 -6.36 -7.41
N ASP A 33 -4.33 -7.10 -6.97
CA ASP A 33 -5.13 -6.79 -5.77
C ASP A 33 -4.28 -6.42 -4.55
N TRP A 34 -3.40 -7.34 -4.14
CA TRP A 34 -2.55 -7.15 -2.98
C TRP A 34 -1.52 -6.04 -3.17
N MET A 35 -0.97 -5.91 -4.39
CA MET A 35 0.06 -4.90 -4.68
C MET A 35 -0.53 -3.49 -4.67
N GLU A 36 -1.71 -3.29 -5.25
CA GLU A 36 -2.40 -2.00 -5.25
C GLU A 36 -2.82 -1.61 -3.82
N ARG A 37 -3.29 -2.57 -3.01
CA ARG A 37 -3.63 -2.34 -1.60
C ARG A 37 -2.41 -2.02 -0.73
N GLU A 38 -1.27 -2.68 -0.96
CA GLU A 38 -0.02 -2.36 -0.29
C GLU A 38 0.43 -0.93 -0.61
N VAL A 39 0.39 -0.54 -1.89
CA VAL A 39 0.77 0.79 -2.32
C VAL A 39 -0.16 1.85 -1.74
N TYR A 40 -1.47 1.59 -1.69
CA TYR A 40 -2.43 2.45 -1.00
C TYR A 40 -2.10 2.61 0.49
N ASP A 41 -1.84 1.53 1.21
CA ASP A 41 -1.59 1.59 2.66
C ASP A 41 -0.25 2.26 3.01
N MET A 42 0.78 2.10 2.17
CA MET A 42 2.13 2.62 2.44
C MET A 42 2.39 4.02 1.89
N PHE A 43 1.82 4.35 0.73
CA PHE A 43 2.08 5.61 0.01
C PHE A 43 0.82 6.48 -0.14
N GLY A 44 -0.38 5.96 0.12
CA GLY A 44 -1.62 6.71 -0.02
C GLY A 44 -1.94 7.07 -1.47
N ILE A 45 -1.60 6.19 -2.41
CA ILE A 45 -1.98 6.32 -3.83
C ILE A 45 -3.32 5.62 -4.00
N GLU A 46 -4.32 6.32 -4.56
CA GLU A 46 -5.64 5.75 -4.79
C GLU A 46 -5.74 5.10 -6.18
N PHE A 47 -6.39 3.94 -6.25
CA PHE A 47 -6.60 3.18 -7.48
C PHE A 47 -8.08 3.18 -7.89
N ASP A 48 -8.41 3.92 -8.94
CA ASP A 48 -9.76 4.02 -9.47
C ASP A 48 -10.16 2.70 -10.16
N GLY A 49 -11.32 2.15 -9.78
CA GLY A 49 -11.84 0.90 -10.32
C GLY A 49 -11.41 -0.37 -9.56
N HIS A 50 -10.60 -0.24 -8.50
CA HIS A 50 -10.27 -1.39 -7.64
C HIS A 50 -11.51 -1.84 -6.82
N PRO A 51 -11.81 -3.15 -6.73
CA PRO A 51 -13.04 -3.63 -6.08
C PRO A 51 -13.05 -3.45 -4.55
N ASP A 52 -11.89 -3.54 -3.90
CA ASP A 52 -11.78 -3.45 -2.43
C ASP A 52 -10.46 -2.78 -2.01
N LEU A 53 -10.40 -1.45 -2.15
CA LEU A 53 -9.23 -0.67 -1.75
C LEU A 53 -9.31 -0.33 -0.25
N ARG A 54 -8.67 -1.15 0.57
CA ARG A 54 -8.54 -0.97 2.02
C ARG A 54 -7.12 -1.27 2.50
N ARG A 55 -6.75 -0.73 3.66
CA ARG A 55 -5.48 -1.00 4.34
C ARG A 55 -5.30 -2.50 4.60
N ILE A 56 -4.05 -2.98 4.57
CA ILE A 56 -3.72 -4.41 4.75
C ILE A 56 -2.56 -4.68 5.70
N LEU A 57 -1.60 -3.77 5.81
CA LEU A 57 -0.41 -3.91 6.64
C LEU A 57 -0.56 -3.12 7.94
N LEU A 58 -1.14 -1.93 7.88
CA LEU A 58 -1.28 -1.03 9.02
C LEU A 58 -2.60 -1.27 9.76
N PRO A 59 -2.62 -1.01 11.08
CA PRO A 59 -3.86 -0.95 11.83
C PRO A 59 -4.82 0.10 11.26
N ASP A 60 -6.12 -0.13 11.39
CA ASP A 60 -7.17 0.77 10.88
C ASP A 60 -7.09 2.19 11.47
N GLU A 61 -6.53 2.33 12.68
CA GLU A 61 -6.35 3.60 13.38
C GLU A 61 -5.15 4.43 12.87
N PHE A 62 -4.32 3.83 12.02
CA PHE A 62 -3.13 4.50 11.52
C PHE A 62 -3.52 5.53 10.47
N VAL A 63 -3.23 6.81 10.70
CA VAL A 63 -3.70 7.90 9.83
C VAL A 63 -2.73 8.21 8.68
N ALA A 64 -1.43 7.98 8.88
CA ALA A 64 -0.40 8.39 7.93
C ALA A 64 -0.01 7.30 6.92
N PHE A 65 0.96 7.64 6.05
CA PHE A 65 1.53 6.77 5.02
C PHE A 65 3.06 6.65 5.24
N PRO A 66 3.54 5.56 5.86
CA PRO A 66 4.90 5.47 6.39
C PRO A 66 6.03 5.58 5.37
N LEU A 67 5.77 5.21 4.10
CA LEU A 67 6.80 5.21 3.06
C LEU A 67 6.87 6.52 2.27
N ARG A 68 6.00 7.50 2.57
CA ARG A 68 6.16 8.85 2.01
C ARG A 68 7.37 9.55 2.62
N LYS A 69 7.99 10.46 1.86
CA LYS A 69 9.25 11.12 2.22
C LYS A 69 9.10 12.18 3.32
N ASP A 70 7.90 12.72 3.49
CA ASP A 70 7.51 13.64 4.56
C ASP A 70 7.31 12.93 5.90
N TYR A 71 7.10 11.61 5.91
CA TYR A 71 6.88 10.85 7.14
C TYR A 71 8.20 10.58 7.90
N PRO A 72 8.28 10.86 9.21
CA PRO A 72 9.50 10.70 9.98
C PRO A 72 9.86 9.23 10.19
N LEU A 73 11.15 8.91 10.11
CA LEU A 73 11.66 7.53 10.24
C LEU A 73 11.28 6.86 11.57
N ARG A 74 11.19 7.62 12.66
CA ARG A 74 10.82 7.10 14.00
C ARG A 74 9.31 7.01 14.21
N GLY A 75 8.50 7.40 13.24
CA GLY A 75 7.06 7.55 13.36
C GLY A 75 6.65 8.77 14.19
N MET A 76 5.33 8.99 14.27
CA MET A 76 4.74 10.12 15.00
C MET A 76 4.34 9.74 16.43
N GLY A 77 4.88 8.63 16.93
CA GLY A 77 4.57 8.09 18.25
C GLY A 77 3.48 7.01 18.25
N GLU A 78 2.95 6.59 17.09
CA GLU A 78 1.87 5.59 17.02
C GLU A 78 2.25 4.25 17.69
N ARG A 79 3.55 3.91 17.67
CA ARG A 79 4.08 2.66 18.27
C ARG A 79 4.02 2.62 19.80
N HIS A 80 3.82 3.75 20.48
CA HIS A 80 3.77 3.81 21.94
C HIS A 80 2.36 3.56 22.50
N ASN A 81 1.33 3.53 21.64
CA ASN A 81 -0.07 3.40 22.05
C ASN A 81 -0.58 1.95 22.07
N PHE A 82 0.22 0.98 21.61
CA PHE A 82 -0.18 -0.43 21.61
C PHE A 82 -0.01 -1.04 22.99
N GLN A 83 -1.05 -1.67 23.52
CA GLN A 83 -0.94 -2.40 24.78
C GLN A 83 -0.07 -3.65 24.59
N PRO A 84 0.99 -3.83 25.38
CA PRO A 84 1.82 -5.03 25.30
C PRO A 84 1.02 -6.24 25.80
N VAL A 85 0.77 -7.21 24.93
CA VAL A 85 0.13 -8.48 25.31
C VAL A 85 1.16 -9.37 25.98
N ILE A 86 0.98 -9.62 27.28
CA ILE A 86 1.89 -10.46 28.08
C ILE A 86 1.34 -11.89 28.08
N ARG A 87 2.19 -12.89 27.75
CA ARG A 87 1.80 -14.30 27.64
C ARG A 87 1.23 -14.93 28.93
N SER A 88 1.35 -14.27 30.08
CA SER A 88 0.86 -14.78 31.37
C SER A 88 -0.65 -14.70 31.56
N GLU A 89 -1.38 -14.03 30.65
CA GLU A 89 -2.83 -13.79 30.76
C GLU A 89 -3.64 -14.42 29.60
N SER A 90 -3.13 -15.50 28.99
CA SER A 90 -3.86 -16.31 28.00
C SER A 90 -4.16 -17.72 28.51
#